data_AF-A0A9D3RKN2-F1
#
_entry.id   AF-A0A9D3RKN2-F1
#
_cell.length_a   1.000
_cell.length_b   1.000
_cell.length_c   1.000
_cell.angle_alpha   90.00
_cell.angle_beta   90.00
_cell.angle_gamma   90.00
#
_symmetry.space_group_name_H-M   'P 1'
#
loop_
_entity.id
_entity.type
_entity.pdbx_description
1 polymer ?
#
loop_
_entity_poly.entity_id
_entity_poly.type
_entity_poly.pdbx_seq_one_letter_code
_entity_poly.pdbx_strand_id
1 'polypeptide(L)'
;MVREKTLPFDQGEQQLTHRIEQLLPNKSVPYYIKCLECVRAFREQSVKLDNAELYNSYLTSLKRSVPNRGLEEFWDLLAQDSLTLISTDEVAGSTVSKQEAKEFMAVMKQEEEAKAEPEPGPDDVDDLLDMM
;
A
#
# COMPACT_ATOMS: atom_id res chain seq x y z
N MET A 1 13.79 -15.76 34.00
CA MET A 1 12.38 -15.35 33.85
C MET A 1 12.32 -14.14 32.95
N VAL A 2 12.17 -14.36 31.64
CA VAL A 2 11.83 -13.28 30.71
C VAL A 2 10.41 -12.90 31.05
N ARG A 3 10.20 -11.68 31.58
CA ARG A 3 8.86 -11.15 31.79
C ARG A 3 8.28 -10.95 30.40
N GLU A 4 7.34 -11.80 30.00
CA GLU A 4 6.49 -11.54 28.84
C GLU A 4 5.72 -10.25 29.15
N LYS A 5 6.30 -9.12 28.75
CA LYS A 5 5.58 -7.85 28.74
C LYS A 5 4.61 -7.99 27.58
N THR A 6 3.37 -8.35 27.90
CA THR A 6 2.24 -8.22 26.99
C THR A 6 2.12 -6.74 26.66
N LEU A 7 2.74 -6.32 25.57
CA LEU A 7 2.58 -4.97 25.05
C LEU A 7 1.11 -4.85 24.59
N PRO A 8 0.43 -3.72 24.87
CA PRO A 8 -0.89 -3.49 24.31
C PRO A 8 -0.81 -3.56 22.79
N PHE A 9 -1.83 -4.15 22.16
CA PHE A 9 -1.87 -4.44 20.72
C PHE A 9 -1.50 -3.23 19.88
N ASP A 10 -2.11 -2.10 20.20
CA ASP A 10 -1.90 -0.78 19.61
C ASP A 10 -0.43 -0.34 19.65
N GLN A 11 0.32 -0.66 20.71
CA GLN A 11 1.75 -0.36 20.80
C GLN A 11 2.61 -1.37 20.02
N GLY A 12 2.18 -2.62 19.92
CA GLY A 12 2.83 -3.65 19.10
C GLY A 12 2.73 -3.30 17.61
N GLU A 13 1.55 -2.93 17.14
CA GLU A 13 1.31 -2.57 15.74
C GLU A 13 2.00 -1.25 15.35
N GLN A 14 2.06 -0.27 16.25
CA GLN A 14 2.86 0.94 16.02
C GLN A 14 4.35 0.63 15.86
N GLN A 15 4.90 -0.30 16.64
CA GLN A 15 6.29 -0.71 16.48
C GLN A 15 6.52 -1.47 15.18
N LEU A 16 5.58 -2.34 14.81
CA LEU A 16 5.64 -3.13 13.57
C LEU A 16 5.60 -2.22 12.33
N THR A 17 4.63 -1.31 12.27
CA THR A 17 4.48 -0.32 11.19
C THR A 17 5.69 0.59 11.10
N HIS A 18 6.21 1.08 12.23
CA HIS A 18 7.45 1.86 12.25
C HIS A 18 8.64 1.07 11.70
N ARG A 19 8.73 -0.22 12.03
CA ARG A 19 9.82 -1.07 11.54
C ARG A 19 9.71 -1.32 10.04
N ILE A 20 8.50 -1.55 9.52
CA ILE A 20 8.25 -1.65 8.07
C ILE A 20 8.71 -0.36 7.38
N GLU A 21 8.32 0.81 7.89
CA GLU A 21 8.68 2.10 7.31
C GLU A 21 10.20 2.37 7.29
N GLN A 22 10.95 1.86 8.26
CA GLN A 22 12.41 1.94 8.25
C GLN A 22 13.06 1.01 7.21
N LEU A 23 12.41 -0.10 6.87
CA LEU A 23 12.93 -1.10 5.94
C LEU A 23 12.59 -0.78 4.49
N LEU A 24 11.41 -0.19 4.23
CA LEU A 24 10.92 0.15 2.90
C LEU A 24 11.90 0.99 2.04
N PRO A 25 12.62 2.00 2.58
CA PRO A 25 13.58 2.79 1.81
C PRO A 25 14.78 2.01 1.28
N ASN A 26 15.07 0.82 1.82
CA ASN A 26 16.19 0.01 1.34
C ASN A 26 15.95 -0.57 -0.06
N LYS A 27 14.70 -0.59 -0.54
CA LYS A 27 14.29 -1.07 -1.88
C LYS A 27 14.94 -2.41 -2.26
N SER A 28 15.04 -3.31 -1.30
CA SER A 28 15.64 -4.63 -1.49
C SER A 28 14.55 -5.67 -1.39
N VAL A 29 14.50 -6.59 -2.36
CA VAL A 29 13.59 -7.74 -2.39
C VAL A 29 13.48 -8.48 -1.05
N PRO A 30 14.58 -8.88 -0.36
CA PRO A 30 14.48 -9.56 0.94
C PRO A 30 13.84 -8.70 2.02
N TYR A 31 13.94 -7.36 1.95
CA TYR A 31 13.24 -6.48 2.89
C TYR A 31 11.77 -6.33 2.53
N TYR A 32 11.42 -6.27 1.24
CA TYR A 32 10.02 -6.26 0.80
C TYR A 32 9.28 -7.52 1.21
N ILE A 33 9.88 -8.71 1.06
CA ILE A 33 9.28 -9.97 1.53
C ILE A 33 8.99 -9.91 3.04
N LYS A 34 9.96 -9.46 3.84
CA LYS A 34 9.76 -9.31 5.30
C LYS A 34 8.67 -8.29 5.64
N CYS A 35 8.64 -7.16 4.93
CA CYS A 35 7.60 -6.15 5.12
C CYS A 35 6.22 -6.70 4.75
N LEU A 36 6.09 -7.47 3.68
CA LEU A 36 4.84 -8.14 3.29
C LEU A 36 4.38 -9.12 4.37
N GLU A 37 5.28 -9.95 4.90
CA GLU A 37 4.97 -10.86 6.01
C GLU A 37 4.48 -10.09 7.24
N CYS A 38 5.11 -8.97 7.59
CA CYS A 38 4.66 -8.11 8.67
C CYS A 38 3.27 -7.50 8.41
N VAL A 39 3.01 -6.99 7.21
CA VAL A 39 1.69 -6.43 6.85
C VAL A 39 0.61 -7.51 6.87
N ARG A 40 0.92 -8.73 6.41
CA ARG A 40 0.01 -9.88 6.46
C ARG A 40 -0.32 -10.25 7.91
N ALA A 41 0.70 -10.38 8.76
CA ALA A 41 0.51 -10.67 10.18
C ALA A 41 -0.33 -9.59 10.87
N PHE A 42 -0.06 -8.30 10.58
CA PHE A 42 -0.85 -7.18 11.08
C PHE A 42 -2.32 -7.32 10.67
N ARG A 43 -2.60 -7.58 9.38
CA ARG A 43 -3.97 -7.79 8.88
C ARG A 43 -4.68 -8.89 9.64
N GLU A 44 -4.06 -10.06 9.76
CA GLU A 44 -4.65 -11.20 10.48
C GLU A 44 -4.95 -10.87 11.95
N GLN A 45 -4.06 -10.13 12.60
CA GLN A 45 -4.23 -9.79 14.00
C GLN A 45 -5.31 -8.73 14.20
N SER A 46 -5.40 -7.75 13.30
CA SER A 46 -6.51 -6.81 13.23
C SER A 46 -7.86 -7.49 13.05
N VAL A 47 -7.92 -8.55 12.21
CA VAL A 47 -9.15 -9.36 12.07
C VAL A 47 -9.47 -10.12 13.36
N LYS A 48 -8.48 -10.77 13.98
CA LYS A 48 -8.67 -11.52 15.23
C LYS A 48 -9.15 -10.67 16.40
N LEU A 49 -8.75 -9.40 16.42
CA LEU A 49 -9.10 -8.45 17.49
C LEU A 49 -10.30 -7.57 17.13
N ASP A 50 -10.99 -7.85 16.00
CA ASP A 50 -12.12 -7.08 15.49
C ASP A 50 -11.80 -5.58 15.34
N ASN A 51 -10.52 -5.25 15.09
CA ASN A 51 -10.01 -3.89 15.02
C ASN A 51 -9.35 -3.64 13.64
N ALA A 52 -10.21 -3.37 12.67
CA ALA A 52 -9.82 -3.05 11.30
C ALA A 52 -9.35 -1.59 11.13
N GLU A 53 -9.71 -0.69 12.05
CA GLU A 53 -9.42 0.75 11.92
C GLU A 53 -7.92 1.03 11.86
N LEU A 54 -7.13 0.42 12.75
CA LEU A 54 -5.69 0.61 12.79
C LEU A 54 -5.01 0.17 11.49
N TYR A 55 -5.38 -1.00 10.97
CA TYR A 55 -4.84 -1.53 9.73
C TYR A 55 -5.26 -0.68 8.52
N ASN A 56 -6.54 -0.34 8.42
CA ASN A 56 -7.07 0.44 7.30
C ASN A 56 -6.47 1.87 7.27
N SER A 57 -6.30 2.49 8.43
CA SER A 57 -5.64 3.80 8.58
C SER A 57 -4.17 3.73 8.16
N TYR A 58 -3.45 2.69 8.59
CA TYR A 58 -2.07 2.47 8.18
C TYR A 58 -1.94 2.26 6.67
N LEU A 59 -2.73 1.35 6.09
CA LEU A 59 -2.66 1.05 4.65
C LEU A 59 -3.00 2.27 3.78
N THR A 60 -3.96 3.09 4.22
CA THR A 60 -4.29 4.37 3.56
C THR A 60 -3.14 5.36 3.62
N SER A 61 -2.47 5.46 4.78
CA SER A 61 -1.29 6.32 4.96
C SER A 61 -0.11 5.84 4.12
N LEU A 62 0.10 4.52 4.08
CA LEU A 62 1.11 3.88 3.25
C LEU A 62 0.87 4.21 1.77
N LYS A 63 -0.36 4.03 1.27
CA LYS A 63 -0.75 4.38 -0.12
C LYS A 63 -0.36 5.81 -0.49
N ARG A 64 -0.70 6.80 0.36
CA ARG A 64 -0.36 8.21 0.15
C ARG A 64 1.15 8.46 0.13
N SER A 65 1.92 7.63 0.84
CA SER A 65 3.38 7.74 0.88
C SER A 65 4.07 7.07 -0.33
N VAL A 66 3.40 6.15 -1.04
CA VAL A 66 4.00 5.40 -2.15
C VAL A 66 4.59 6.31 -3.25
N PRO A 67 3.85 7.24 -3.87
CA PRO A 67 4.40 8.07 -4.95
C PRO A 67 5.51 9.01 -4.46
N ASN A 68 5.44 9.44 -3.19
CA ASN A 68 6.45 10.31 -2.58
C ASN A 68 7.76 9.57 -2.27
N ARG A 69 7.69 8.26 -2.00
CA ARG A 69 8.85 7.43 -1.61
C ARG A 69 9.33 6.51 -2.74
N GLY A 70 8.60 6.45 -3.86
CA GLY A 70 8.85 5.54 -4.97
C GLY A 70 8.78 4.08 -4.53
N LEU A 71 7.69 3.71 -3.86
CA LEU A 71 7.41 2.36 -3.35
C LEU A 71 6.40 1.60 -4.24
N GLU A 72 6.30 1.98 -5.51
CA GLU A 72 5.35 1.40 -6.49
C GLU A 72 5.54 -0.12 -6.58
N GLU A 73 6.78 -0.60 -6.72
CA GLU A 73 7.10 -2.03 -6.72
C GLU A 73 6.60 -2.77 -5.46
N PHE A 74 6.76 -2.16 -4.28
CA PHE A 74 6.28 -2.76 -3.03
C PHE A 74 4.75 -2.78 -2.97
N TRP A 75 4.11 -1.74 -3.49
CA TRP A 75 2.65 -1.65 -3.57
C TRP A 75 2.07 -2.71 -4.52
N ASP A 76 2.71 -2.92 -5.66
CA ASP A 76 2.31 -3.97 -6.59
C ASP A 76 2.41 -5.36 -5.97
N LEU A 77 3.46 -5.61 -5.19
CA LEU A 77 3.60 -6.87 -4.45
C LEU A 77 2.49 -7.03 -3.40
N LEU A 78 2.12 -5.95 -2.68
CA LEU A 78 0.98 -5.95 -1.76
C LEU A 78 -0.33 -6.28 -2.47
N ALA A 79 -0.58 -5.68 -3.63
CA ALA A 79 -1.78 -5.90 -4.44
C ALA A 79 -1.83 -7.34 -4.99
N GLN A 80 -0.69 -7.88 -5.43
CA GLN A 80 -0.56 -9.29 -5.86
C GLN A 80 -0.87 -10.26 -4.73
N ASP A 81 -0.42 -9.97 -3.51
CA ASP A 81 -0.69 -10.79 -2.32
C ASP A 81 -2.13 -10.62 -1.79
N SER A 82 -2.98 -9.84 -2.48
CA SER A 82 -4.35 -9.53 -2.08
C SER A 82 -4.45 -8.88 -0.69
N LEU A 83 -3.41 -8.16 -0.27
CA LEU A 83 -3.35 -7.45 1.01
C LEU A 83 -4.10 -6.11 0.89
N THR A 84 -5.42 -6.19 0.82
CA THR A 84 -6.33 -5.03 0.73
C THR A 84 -6.86 -4.61 2.10
N LEU A 85 -7.55 -3.47 2.14
CA LEU A 85 -8.31 -3.01 3.31
C LEU A 85 -9.22 -4.13 3.82
N ILE A 86 -9.36 -4.20 5.15
CA ILE A 86 -10.25 -5.14 5.82
C ILE A 86 -11.67 -4.60 5.70
N SER A 87 -12.57 -5.39 5.13
CA SER A 87 -13.96 -4.99 4.91
C SER A 87 -14.87 -5.26 6.12
N THR A 88 -16.02 -4.61 6.16
CA THR A 88 -17.11 -4.83 7.11
C THR A 88 -17.66 -6.27 7.07
N ASP A 89 -17.45 -6.96 5.95
CA ASP A 89 -17.80 -8.37 5.73
C ASP A 89 -16.87 -9.30 6.54
N GLU A 90 -15.63 -8.88 6.81
CA GLU A 90 -14.64 -9.65 7.57
C GLU A 90 -14.64 -9.32 9.06
N VAL A 91 -14.82 -8.03 9.39
CA VAL A 91 -14.68 -7.48 10.74
C VAL A 91 -15.81 -6.50 10.98
N ALA A 92 -16.62 -6.72 12.01
CA ALA A 92 -17.76 -5.86 12.30
C ALA A 92 -17.31 -4.44 12.71
N GLY A 93 -16.10 -4.33 13.27
CA GLY A 93 -15.44 -3.06 13.59
C GLY A 93 -14.88 -2.29 12.37
N SER A 94 -15.02 -2.78 11.13
CA SER A 94 -14.58 -2.03 9.95
C SER A 94 -15.63 -1.02 9.50
N THR A 95 -15.18 0.09 8.93
CA THR A 95 -16.03 1.09 8.26
C THR A 95 -15.98 0.98 6.74
N VAL A 96 -15.15 0.07 6.20
CA VAL A 96 -14.86 -0.05 4.77
C VAL A 96 -15.69 -1.20 4.19
N SER A 97 -16.43 -0.94 3.12
CA SER A 97 -17.15 -1.98 2.39
C SER A 97 -16.21 -2.83 1.52
N LYS A 98 -16.65 -4.04 1.17
CA LYS A 98 -15.91 -4.94 0.29
C LYS A 98 -15.63 -4.34 -1.09
N GLN A 99 -16.53 -3.49 -1.59
CA GLN A 99 -16.34 -2.74 -2.82
C GLN A 99 -15.25 -1.69 -2.67
N GLU A 100 -15.28 -0.88 -1.60
CA GLU A 100 -14.24 0.12 -1.33
C GLU A 100 -12.85 -0.52 -1.16
N ALA A 101 -12.74 -1.68 -0.51
CA ALA A 101 -11.47 -2.40 -0.39
C ALA A 101 -10.91 -2.83 -1.76
N LYS A 102 -11.78 -3.21 -2.70
CA LYS A 102 -11.39 -3.60 -4.06
C LYS A 102 -11.04 -2.39 -4.91
N GLU A 103 -11.84 -1.32 -4.83
CA GLU A 103 -11.62 -0.05 -5.52
C GLU A 103 -10.34 0.62 -5.05
N PHE A 104 -10.01 0.53 -3.76
CA PHE A 104 -8.79 1.10 -3.19
C PHE A 104 -7.52 0.61 -3.89
N MET A 105 -7.48 -0.66 -4.30
CA MET A 105 -6.37 -1.21 -5.09
C MET A 105 -6.45 -0.80 -6.56
N ALA A 106 -7.66 -0.75 -7.14
CA ALA A 106 -7.86 -0.38 -8.55
C ALA A 106 -7.51 1.09 -8.83
N VAL A 107 -7.83 2.01 -7.92
CA VAL A 107 -7.60 3.46 -8.07
C VAL A 107 -6.10 3.77 -8.25
N MET A 108 -5.21 3.05 -7.56
CA MET A 108 -3.78 3.33 -7.70
C MET A 108 -3.23 2.93 -9.07
N LYS A 109 -3.73 1.82 -9.62
CA LYS A 109 -3.39 1.39 -10.98
C LYS A 109 -3.83 2.43 -12.03
N GLN A 110 -4.97 3.08 -11.79
CA GLN A 110 -5.49 4.12 -12.68
C GLN A 110 -4.72 5.45 -12.55
N GLU A 111 -4.24 5.81 -11.35
CA GLU A 111 -3.38 6.99 -11.13
C GLU A 111 -1.99 6.83 -11.76
N GLU A 112 -1.44 5.61 -11.81
CA GLU A 112 -0.17 5.32 -12.48
C GLU A 112 -0.28 5.43 -14.01
N GLU A 113 -1.40 4.94 -14.58
CA GLU A 113 -1.70 5.03 -16.01
C GLU A 113 -1.92 6.49 -16.47
N ALA A 114 -2.54 7.33 -15.63
CA ALA A 114 -2.74 8.76 -15.92
C ALA A 114 -1.45 9.59 -15.83
N LYS A 115 -0.41 9.09 -15.14
CA LYS A 115 0.90 9.75 -15.07
C LYS A 115 1.86 9.31 -16.18
N ALA A 116 1.51 8.25 -16.90
CA ALA A 116 2.34 7.64 -17.95
C ALA A 116 2.06 8.17 -19.37
N GLU A 117 1.26 9.23 -19.55
CA GLU A 117 1.16 9.93 -20.83
C GLU A 117 2.32 10.94 -20.99
N PRO A 118 3.33 10.68 -21.86
CA PRO A 118 4.05 11.76 -22.48
C PRO A 118 3.09 12.45 -23.44
N GLU A 119 2.92 13.77 -23.30
CA GLU A 119 2.26 14.57 -24.32
C GLU A 119 2.97 14.35 -25.66
N PRO A 120 2.30 13.88 -26.74
CA PRO A 120 2.76 14.21 -28.06
C PRO A 120 2.30 15.64 -28.34
N GLY A 121 3.23 16.59 -28.18
CA GLY A 121 3.04 17.94 -28.70
C GLY A 121 2.62 17.88 -30.17
N PRO A 122 1.59 18.62 -30.61
CA PRO A 122 1.09 18.58 -31.97
C PRO A 122 1.88 19.54 -32.88
N ASP A 123 3.21 19.44 -32.93
CA ASP A 123 4.01 20.48 -33.63
C ASP A 123 5.27 19.99 -34.35
N ASP A 124 5.31 18.74 -34.82
CA ASP A 124 6.42 18.22 -35.64
C ASP A 124 5.95 17.73 -37.02
N VAL A 125 5.02 18.49 -37.62
CA VAL A 125 4.50 18.25 -38.98
C VAL A 125 4.88 19.33 -40.00
N ASP A 126 5.57 20.41 -39.62
CA ASP A 126 5.88 21.52 -40.53
C ASP A 126 7.26 21.47 -41.21
N ASP A 127 8.21 20.64 -40.75
CA ASP A 127 9.55 20.55 -41.37
C ASP A 127 9.63 19.65 -42.62
N LEU A 128 8.51 19.04 -43.05
CA LEU A 128 8.46 18.07 -44.16
C LEU A 128 8.01 18.67 -45.51
N LEU A 129 7.68 19.96 -45.57
CA LEU A 129 7.12 20.63 -46.76
C LEU A 129 8.04 21.68 -47.41
N ASP A 130 9.30 21.83 -46.99
CA ASP A 130 10.22 22.86 -47.52
C ASP A 130 11.41 22.31 -48.33
N MET A 131 11.35 21.05 -48.81
CA MET A 131 12.36 20.45 -49.72
C MET A 131 11.82 20.14 -51.13
N MET A 132 11.15 21.11 -51.76
CA MET A 132 10.93 21.11 -53.22
C MET A 132 11.09 22.50 -53.84
#